data_AF-A0A372R3G2-F1
#
_entry.id   AF-A0A372R3G2-F1
#
_cell.length_a   1.000
_cell.length_b   1.000
_cell.length_c   1.000
_cell.angle_alpha   90.00
_cell.angle_beta   90.00
_cell.angle_gamma   90.00
#
_symmetry.space_group_name_H-M   'P 1'
#
loop_
_entity.id
_entity.type
_entity.pdbx_description
1 polymer ?
#
loop_
_entity_poly.entity_id
_entity_poly.type
_entity_poly.pdbx_seq_one_letter_code
_entity_poly.pdbx_strand_id
1 'polypeptide(L)'
;MPYDPDDDEKKTGYYSRQQVQQVQYAKSSCSIMTSPRNFTDFSGMITKPPSSDAPRWRYYEPGLNVEGYCKNPSCAAYNSSRVIKPLGFRVFKFCIDSYLCKCPLCGWNFNEETCGFYKTRYRYYGYQERNSNKFDSGWTTASSTGYTTFDSSNEHLVPWRELTIEATDDSCTII
;
A
#
# COMPACT_ATOMS: atom_id res chain seq x y z
N MET A 1 -12.85 -35.27 -17.94
CA MET A 1 -11.38 -35.08 -18.09
C MET A 1 -10.74 -35.49 -16.77
N PRO A 2 -9.72 -36.35 -16.77
CA PRO A 2 -9.05 -36.72 -15.53
C PRO A 2 -8.26 -35.50 -15.00
N TYR A 3 -8.36 -35.27 -13.70
CA TYR A 3 -7.59 -34.27 -12.97
C TYR A 3 -6.10 -34.66 -13.01
N ASP A 4 -5.25 -33.79 -13.54
CA ASP A 4 -3.79 -33.96 -13.60
C ASP A 4 -3.14 -33.08 -12.52
N PRO A 5 -2.73 -33.65 -11.38
CA PRO A 5 -2.13 -32.89 -10.28
C PRO A 5 -0.81 -32.19 -10.67
N ASP A 6 -0.14 -32.63 -11.74
CA ASP A 6 1.11 -32.01 -12.21
C ASP A 6 0.89 -30.64 -12.90
N ASP A 7 -0.35 -30.35 -13.34
CA ASP A 7 -0.70 -29.05 -13.94
C ASP A 7 -0.80 -27.93 -12.87
N ASP A 8 -1.32 -28.26 -11.68
CA ASP A 8 -1.41 -27.31 -10.56
C ASP A 8 -0.03 -26.97 -9.98
N GLU A 9 0.88 -27.95 -9.91
CA GLU A 9 2.26 -27.72 -9.45
C GLU A 9 3.06 -26.87 -10.45
N LYS A 10 2.87 -27.09 -11.76
CA LYS A 10 3.45 -26.26 -12.83
C LYS A 10 2.91 -24.83 -12.82
N LYS A 11 1.62 -24.63 -12.59
CA LYS A 11 1.02 -23.30 -12.42
C LYS A 11 1.60 -22.58 -11.21
N THR A 12 1.69 -23.27 -10.07
CA THR A 12 2.27 -22.72 -8.83
C THR A 12 3.74 -22.34 -9.01
N GLY A 13 4.52 -23.19 -9.68
CA GLY A 13 5.90 -22.94 -10.06
C GLY A 13 6.08 -21.77 -11.06
N TYR A 14 5.09 -21.55 -11.93
CA TYR A 14 5.09 -20.42 -12.87
C TYR A 14 4.75 -19.09 -12.17
N TYR A 15 3.70 -19.06 -11.33
CA TYR A 15 3.30 -17.86 -10.57
C TYR A 15 4.40 -17.41 -9.61
N SER A 16 5.06 -18.35 -8.91
CA SER A 16 6.18 -18.03 -8.02
C SER A 16 7.36 -17.42 -8.77
N ARG A 17 7.73 -17.93 -9.95
CA ARG A 17 8.77 -17.32 -10.79
C ARG A 17 8.40 -15.91 -11.25
N GLN A 18 7.17 -15.68 -11.66
CA GLN A 18 6.70 -14.35 -12.05
C GLN A 18 6.77 -13.35 -10.89
N GLN A 19 6.42 -13.77 -9.67
CA GLN A 19 6.54 -12.94 -8.47
C GLN A 19 8.01 -12.62 -8.15
N VAL A 20 8.90 -13.62 -8.20
CA VAL A 20 10.34 -13.41 -7.97
C VAL A 20 10.93 -12.44 -9.00
N GLN A 21 10.56 -12.58 -10.28
CA GLN A 21 11.03 -11.70 -11.35
C GLN A 21 10.51 -10.26 -11.16
N GLN A 22 9.24 -10.08 -10.74
CA GLN A 22 8.70 -8.76 -10.41
C GLN A 22 9.40 -8.12 -9.22
N VAL A 23 9.71 -8.89 -8.17
CA VAL A 23 10.47 -8.40 -6.99
C VAL A 23 11.89 -8.01 -7.38
N GLN A 24 12.57 -8.81 -8.21
CA GLN A 24 13.92 -8.48 -8.71
C GLN A 24 13.90 -7.20 -9.55
N TYR A 25 12.93 -7.06 -10.45
CA TYR A 25 12.76 -5.84 -11.24
C TYR A 25 12.45 -4.63 -10.35
N ALA A 26 11.59 -4.77 -9.34
CA ALA A 26 11.27 -3.70 -8.40
C ALA A 26 12.49 -3.27 -7.57
N LYS A 27 13.33 -4.22 -7.13
CA LYS A 27 14.60 -3.93 -6.44
C LYS A 27 15.58 -3.18 -7.33
N SER A 28 15.77 -3.63 -8.57
CA SER A 28 16.64 -2.95 -9.56
C SER A 28 16.10 -1.60 -9.98
N SER A 29 14.78 -1.46 -10.09
CA SER A 29 14.13 -0.18 -10.40
C SER A 29 14.31 0.79 -9.23
N CYS A 30 14.09 0.36 -7.98
CA CYS A 30 14.30 1.18 -6.78
C CYS A 30 15.72 1.76 -6.68
N SER A 31 16.74 1.05 -7.15
CA SER A 31 18.13 1.53 -7.15
C SER A 31 18.51 2.36 -8.38
N ILE A 32 17.70 2.38 -9.44
CA ILE A 32 17.94 3.11 -10.71
C ILE A 32 16.97 4.30 -10.89
N MET A 33 15.98 4.46 -10.00
CA MET A 33 14.99 5.54 -10.12
C MET A 33 15.67 6.93 -10.09
N THR A 34 15.54 7.64 -11.20
CA THR A 34 16.07 9.00 -11.43
C THR A 34 15.22 10.10 -10.79
N SER A 35 14.13 9.74 -10.11
CA SER A 35 13.33 10.66 -9.29
C SER A 35 12.73 9.91 -8.11
N PRO A 36 12.80 10.45 -6.89
CA PRO A 36 12.19 9.84 -5.72
C PRO A 36 10.67 9.72 -5.90
N ARG A 37 10.08 8.64 -5.38
CA ARG A 37 8.61 8.57 -5.26
C ARG A 37 8.19 9.32 -4.03
N ASN A 38 7.24 10.22 -4.20
CA ASN A 38 6.66 10.94 -3.09
C ASN A 38 5.59 10.08 -2.41
N PHE A 39 5.58 10.13 -1.09
CA PHE A 39 4.55 9.54 -0.24
C PHE A 39 4.29 10.50 0.93
N THR A 40 3.16 10.37 1.61
CA THR A 40 2.86 11.19 2.79
C THR A 40 4.02 11.16 3.78
N ASP A 41 4.29 12.31 4.41
CA ASP A 41 5.21 12.44 5.54
C ASP A 41 4.63 11.89 6.86
N PHE A 42 3.38 11.42 6.82
CA PHE A 42 2.60 10.92 7.95
C PHE A 42 2.33 11.97 9.04
N SER A 43 2.50 13.25 8.73
CA SER A 43 1.95 14.33 9.54
C SER A 43 0.46 14.52 9.24
N GLY A 44 -0.24 15.32 10.06
CA GLY A 44 -1.65 15.62 9.81
C GLY A 44 -2.56 14.37 9.85
N MET A 45 -2.34 13.48 10.83
CA MET A 45 -3.20 12.31 11.01
C MET A 45 -4.66 12.74 11.22
N ILE A 46 -5.56 12.13 10.45
CA ILE A 46 -7.00 12.38 10.49
C ILE A 46 -7.76 11.05 10.53
N THR A 47 -8.92 11.04 11.17
CA THR A 47 -9.84 9.88 11.14
C THR A 47 -11.11 10.29 10.42
N LYS A 48 -11.50 9.50 9.41
CA LYS A 48 -12.72 9.73 8.63
C LYS A 48 -13.77 8.68 9.00
N PRO A 49 -15.04 9.06 9.19
CA PRO A 49 -16.11 8.08 9.38
C PRO A 49 -16.33 7.27 8.09
N PRO A 50 -16.89 6.04 8.19
CA PRO A 50 -17.38 5.32 7.03
C PRO A 50 -18.45 6.13 6.29
N SER A 51 -18.50 5.98 4.96
CA SER A 51 -19.53 6.60 4.12
C SER A 51 -20.21 5.53 3.28
N SER A 52 -21.54 5.54 3.24
CA SER A 52 -22.35 4.67 2.38
C SER A 52 -22.28 5.07 0.90
N ASP A 53 -21.86 6.31 0.62
CA ASP A 53 -21.84 6.89 -0.73
C ASP A 53 -20.44 6.82 -1.35
N ALA A 54 -19.52 6.09 -0.72
CA ALA A 54 -18.16 5.92 -1.23
C ALA A 54 -18.19 5.19 -2.58
N PRO A 55 -17.43 5.65 -3.60
CA PRO A 55 -17.37 4.95 -4.87
C PRO A 55 -16.70 3.58 -4.70
N ARG A 56 -17.02 2.64 -5.62
CA ARG A 56 -16.58 1.23 -5.54
C ARG A 56 -15.06 1.03 -5.47
N TRP A 57 -14.25 2.02 -5.86
CA TRP A 57 -12.80 1.98 -5.76
C TRP A 57 -12.24 2.56 -4.45
N ARG A 58 -13.11 2.92 -3.49
CA ARG A 58 -12.77 3.45 -2.17
C ARG A 58 -13.39 2.65 -1.02
N TYR A 59 -13.15 1.33 -1.01
CA TYR A 59 -13.41 0.49 0.17
C TYR A 59 -12.11 0.19 0.91
N TYR A 60 -12.21 -0.04 2.21
CA TYR A 60 -11.07 -0.39 3.07
C TYR A 60 -11.41 -1.62 3.92
N GLU A 61 -10.38 -2.36 4.32
CA GLU A 61 -10.48 -3.54 5.19
C GLU A 61 -9.57 -3.37 6.41
N PRO A 62 -9.72 -4.20 7.46
CA PRO A 62 -8.78 -4.20 8.58
C PRO A 62 -7.31 -4.34 8.13
N GLY A 63 -6.42 -3.59 8.75
CA GLY A 63 -4.99 -3.54 8.39
C GLY A 63 -4.61 -2.33 7.54
N LEU A 64 -3.60 -2.52 6.69
CA LEU A 64 -3.06 -1.49 5.80
C LEU A 64 -3.91 -1.36 4.52
N ASN A 65 -4.22 -0.13 4.16
CA ASN A 65 -4.94 0.24 2.95
C ASN A 65 -4.14 1.31 2.20
N VAL A 66 -3.60 0.99 1.03
CA VAL A 66 -2.76 1.92 0.25
C VAL A 66 -3.63 2.74 -0.69
N GLU A 67 -3.34 4.04 -0.79
CA GLU A 67 -4.13 4.98 -1.58
C GLU A 67 -3.33 5.68 -2.66
N GLY A 68 -4.00 5.99 -3.77
CA GLY A 68 -3.37 6.72 -4.85
C GLY A 68 -4.23 6.90 -6.08
N TYR A 69 -3.68 7.43 -7.16
CA TYR A 69 -4.44 7.75 -8.38
C TYR A 69 -4.26 6.71 -9.48
N CYS A 70 -5.37 6.15 -9.98
CA CYS A 70 -5.33 5.18 -11.07
C CYS A 70 -4.61 5.77 -12.30
N LYS A 71 -3.75 4.99 -12.95
CA LYS A 71 -3.00 5.43 -14.15
C LYS A 71 -3.67 5.04 -15.48
N ASN A 72 -4.82 4.37 -15.45
CA ASN A 72 -5.53 3.92 -16.65
C ASN A 72 -6.57 4.98 -17.08
N PRO A 73 -6.40 5.70 -18.19
CA PRO A 73 -7.32 6.75 -18.63
C PRO A 73 -8.75 6.28 -18.93
N SER A 74 -8.94 4.99 -19.21
CA SER A 74 -10.26 4.41 -19.48
C SER A 74 -10.98 3.93 -18.21
N CYS A 75 -10.35 4.03 -17.04
CA CYS A 75 -10.93 3.62 -15.77
C CYS A 75 -11.82 4.73 -15.20
N ALA A 76 -13.01 4.40 -14.68
CA ALA A 76 -13.87 5.38 -14.03
C ALA A 76 -13.24 6.06 -12.80
N ALA A 77 -12.24 5.43 -12.18
CA ALA A 77 -11.50 6.03 -11.07
C ALA A 77 -10.42 7.04 -11.53
N TYR A 78 -10.06 7.05 -12.81
CA TYR A 78 -9.05 7.96 -13.36
C TYR A 78 -9.49 9.41 -13.17
N ASN A 79 -8.62 10.24 -12.60
CA ASN A 79 -8.86 11.66 -12.30
C ASN A 79 -10.12 11.99 -11.46
N SER A 80 -10.82 10.99 -10.91
CA SER A 80 -12.05 11.23 -10.13
C SER A 80 -11.78 11.35 -8.64
N SER A 81 -11.02 10.40 -8.09
CA SER A 81 -10.55 10.41 -6.70
C SER A 81 -9.47 9.35 -6.54
N ARG A 82 -8.78 9.34 -5.40
CA ARG A 82 -7.85 8.26 -5.07
C ARG A 82 -8.59 6.93 -4.95
N VAL A 83 -7.99 5.87 -5.45
CA VAL A 83 -8.40 4.49 -5.18
C VAL A 83 -7.80 4.03 -3.85
N ILE A 84 -8.48 3.10 -3.18
CA ILE A 84 -7.97 2.41 -1.99
C ILE A 84 -7.76 0.94 -2.37
N LYS A 85 -6.56 0.43 -2.09
CA LYS A 85 -6.22 -0.98 -2.21
C LYS A 85 -5.95 -1.56 -0.82
N PRO A 86 -6.88 -2.35 -0.27
CA PRO A 86 -6.62 -3.10 0.95
C PRO A 86 -5.48 -4.10 0.72
N LEU A 87 -4.50 -4.08 1.61
CA LEU A 87 -3.40 -5.04 1.66
C LEU A 87 -3.43 -5.90 2.94
N GLY A 88 -4.28 -5.55 3.91
CA GLY A 88 -4.48 -6.29 5.15
C GLY A 88 -3.31 -6.13 6.13
N PHE A 89 -3.16 -7.13 7.02
CA PHE A 89 -2.06 -7.19 7.98
C PHE A 89 -0.79 -7.68 7.28
N ARG A 90 0.21 -6.81 7.14
CA ARG A 90 1.49 -7.14 6.50
C ARG A 90 2.57 -6.10 6.76
N VAL A 91 3.77 -6.46 6.33
CA VAL A 91 4.86 -5.53 6.03
C VAL A 91 4.76 -5.13 4.56
N PHE A 92 4.78 -3.83 4.28
CA PHE A 92 4.76 -3.25 2.95
C PHE A 92 5.98 -2.34 2.77
N LYS A 93 6.85 -2.69 1.83
CA LYS A 93 8.03 -1.91 1.47
C LYS A 93 7.71 -1.11 0.22
N PHE A 94 7.46 0.19 0.38
CA PHE A 94 6.93 1.07 -0.66
C PHE A 94 7.59 0.89 -2.03
N CYS A 95 8.92 0.83 -2.06
CA CYS A 95 9.64 0.73 -3.32
C CYS A 95 9.63 -0.67 -3.96
N ILE A 96 9.53 -1.72 -3.13
CA ILE A 96 9.63 -3.12 -3.57
C ILE A 96 8.24 -3.68 -3.88
N ASP A 97 7.25 -3.32 -3.06
CA ASP A 97 5.93 -3.92 -3.05
C ASP A 97 4.89 -3.12 -3.85
N SER A 98 5.28 -2.04 -4.54
CA SER A 98 4.38 -1.24 -5.37
C SER A 98 3.67 -2.02 -6.48
N TYR A 99 4.20 -3.19 -6.89
CA TYR A 99 3.51 -4.05 -7.84
C TYR A 99 2.17 -4.61 -7.30
N LEU A 100 1.98 -4.62 -5.98
CA LEU A 100 0.74 -5.05 -5.31
C LEU A 100 -0.36 -3.97 -5.40
N CYS A 101 0.00 -2.73 -5.70
CA CYS A 101 -0.89 -1.58 -5.75
C CYS A 101 -1.62 -1.49 -7.09
N LYS A 102 -2.58 -2.40 -7.25
CA LYS A 102 -3.50 -2.44 -8.40
C LYS A 102 -4.81 -1.78 -8.06
N CYS A 103 -5.32 -0.98 -8.99
CA CYS A 103 -6.63 -0.36 -8.92
C CYS A 103 -7.69 -1.46 -8.76
N PRO A 104 -8.54 -1.41 -7.73
CA PRO A 104 -9.54 -2.45 -7.49
C PRO A 104 -10.60 -2.53 -8.60
N LEU A 105 -10.77 -1.46 -9.39
CA LEU A 105 -11.78 -1.41 -10.46
C LEU A 105 -11.27 -1.99 -11.78
N CYS A 106 -10.02 -1.72 -12.16
CA CYS A 106 -9.50 -2.07 -13.49
C CYS A 106 -8.22 -2.93 -13.48
N GLY A 107 -7.66 -3.23 -12.31
CA GLY A 107 -6.45 -4.04 -12.16
C GLY A 107 -5.14 -3.37 -12.61
N TRP A 108 -5.18 -2.15 -13.14
CA TRP A 108 -3.98 -1.40 -13.54
C TRP A 108 -3.25 -0.80 -12.32
N ASN A 109 -1.97 -0.48 -12.48
CA ASN A 109 -1.21 0.24 -11.46
C ASN A 109 -1.84 1.60 -11.15
N PHE A 110 -1.69 2.06 -9.91
CA PHE A 110 -1.97 3.44 -9.52
C PHE A 110 -0.71 4.11 -8.96
N ASN A 111 -0.73 5.43 -8.81
CA ASN A 111 0.35 6.19 -8.19
C ASN A 111 0.08 6.29 -6.68
N GLU A 112 0.79 5.52 -5.87
CA GLU A 112 0.58 5.50 -4.42
C GLU A 112 1.18 6.76 -3.78
N GLU A 113 0.37 7.45 -2.97
CA GLU A 113 0.74 8.74 -2.37
C GLU A 113 0.52 8.77 -0.86
N THR A 114 -0.36 7.92 -0.35
CA THR A 114 -0.65 7.83 1.07
C THR A 114 -1.20 6.45 1.41
N CYS A 115 -1.52 6.23 2.67
CA CYS A 115 -2.21 5.05 3.14
C CYS A 115 -3.18 5.40 4.27
N GLY A 116 -3.98 4.42 4.65
CA GLY A 116 -4.73 4.44 5.88
C GLY A 116 -4.81 3.08 6.53
N PHE A 117 -5.35 3.12 7.74
CA PHE A 117 -5.37 2.04 8.69
C PHE A 117 -6.75 1.94 9.30
N TYR A 118 -7.20 0.69 9.51
CA TYR A 118 -8.47 0.40 10.15
C TYR A 118 -8.31 -0.85 11.02
N LYS A 119 -8.79 -0.82 12.28
CA LYS A 119 -8.75 -1.99 13.19
C LYS A 119 -7.40 -2.73 13.19
N THR A 120 -6.33 -1.98 13.46
CA THR A 120 -4.95 -2.53 13.39
C THR A 120 -4.01 -1.69 14.24
N ARG A 121 -2.91 -2.29 14.68
CA ARG A 121 -1.70 -1.57 15.08
C ARG A 121 -0.75 -1.46 13.91
N TYR A 122 -0.17 -0.28 13.77
CA TYR A 122 0.72 0.02 12.67
C TYR A 122 1.94 0.80 13.13
N ARG A 123 2.98 0.75 12.30
CA ARG A 123 4.13 1.64 12.36
C ARG A 123 4.68 1.88 10.97
N TYR A 124 5.44 2.95 10.82
CA TYR A 124 6.14 3.24 9.59
C TYR A 124 7.54 3.76 9.93
N TYR A 125 8.51 3.36 9.11
CA TYR A 125 9.89 3.71 9.33
C TYR A 125 10.68 3.67 8.02
N GLY A 126 11.80 4.40 7.97
CA GLY A 126 12.64 4.47 6.78
C GLY A 126 13.49 5.73 6.71
N TYR A 127 13.88 6.10 5.50
CA TYR A 127 14.75 7.24 5.22
C TYR A 127 14.11 8.13 4.16
N GLN A 128 13.95 9.42 4.46
CA GLN A 128 13.61 10.42 3.46
C GLN A 128 14.86 10.81 2.67
N GLU A 129 14.70 11.21 1.41
CA GLU A 129 15.82 11.38 0.48
C GLU A 129 16.91 12.36 0.98
N ARG A 130 16.50 13.44 1.66
CA ARG A 130 17.37 14.50 2.18
C ARG A 130 17.65 14.40 3.68
N ASN A 131 17.24 13.32 4.33
CA ASN A 131 17.43 13.13 5.76
C ASN A 131 18.23 11.85 6.03
N SER A 132 19.37 11.99 6.72
CA SER A 132 20.20 10.86 7.11
C SER A 132 19.64 10.10 8.31
N ASN A 133 18.77 10.74 9.09
CA ASN A 133 18.17 10.11 10.27
C ASN A 133 17.06 9.17 9.83
N LYS A 134 17.12 7.95 10.38
CA LYS A 134 16.03 7.00 10.23
C LYS A 134 14.79 7.57 10.94
N PHE A 135 13.70 7.69 10.21
CA PHE A 135 12.40 7.94 10.79
C PHE A 135 11.84 6.61 11.33
N ASP A 136 11.27 6.62 12.53
CA ASP A 136 10.53 5.50 13.10
C ASP A 136 9.39 6.04 13.95
N SER A 137 8.15 5.71 13.60
CA SER A 137 6.97 6.20 14.30
C SER A 137 6.76 5.55 15.66
N GLY A 138 7.39 4.39 15.92
CA GLY A 138 6.88 3.46 16.92
C GLY A 138 5.51 2.88 16.56
N TRP A 139 5.01 1.95 17.38
CA TRP A 139 3.71 1.32 17.18
C TRP A 139 2.57 2.20 17.68
N THR A 140 1.56 2.42 16.84
CA THR A 140 0.35 3.18 17.13
C THR A 140 -0.88 2.36 16.77
N THR A 141 -1.99 2.55 17.49
CA THR A 141 -3.27 1.88 17.21
C THR A 141 -4.16 2.78 16.35
N ALA A 142 -4.66 2.24 15.24
CA ALA A 142 -5.63 2.92 14.38
C ALA A 142 -7.02 2.94 15.00
N SER A 143 -7.89 3.81 14.49
CA SER A 143 -9.29 3.83 14.91
C SER A 143 -9.99 2.49 14.64
N SER A 144 -10.83 2.07 15.60
CA SER A 144 -11.67 0.87 15.50
C SER A 144 -13.01 1.13 14.81
N THR A 145 -13.43 2.40 14.71
CA THR A 145 -14.74 2.84 14.19
C THR A 145 -14.64 3.67 12.92
N GLY A 146 -13.46 4.21 12.62
CA GLY A 146 -13.21 5.05 11.46
C GLY A 146 -11.90 4.70 10.76
N TYR A 147 -11.72 5.29 9.59
CA TYR A 147 -10.55 5.10 8.76
C TYR A 147 -9.48 6.14 9.11
N THR A 148 -8.39 5.71 9.74
CA THR A 148 -7.25 6.56 10.10
C THR A 148 -6.35 6.74 8.87
N THR A 149 -6.11 7.97 8.45
CA THR A 149 -5.25 8.31 7.31
C THR A 149 -4.54 9.63 7.59
N PHE A 150 -3.83 10.16 6.60
CA PHE A 150 -3.00 11.35 6.74
C PHE A 150 -3.40 12.39 5.71
N ASP A 151 -3.16 13.66 6.04
CA ASP A 151 -3.18 14.68 5.01
C ASP A 151 -2.15 14.32 3.92
N SER A 152 -2.62 14.47 2.69
CA SER A 152 -1.92 14.11 1.47
C SER A 152 -2.14 15.20 0.43
N SER A 153 -2.34 16.43 0.90
CA SER A 153 -2.07 17.63 0.11
C SER A 153 -0.62 17.59 -0.39
N ASN A 154 -0.34 18.33 -1.46
CA ASN A 154 1.00 18.35 -2.06
C ASN A 154 2.09 18.83 -1.09
N GLU A 155 1.72 19.54 -0.03
CA GLU A 155 2.65 20.02 1.00
C GLU A 155 3.15 18.88 1.92
N HIS A 156 2.37 17.79 2.03
CA HIS A 156 2.69 16.63 2.87
C HIS A 156 3.30 15.46 2.08
N LEU A 157 3.59 15.65 0.79
CA LEU A 157 4.20 14.63 -0.06
C LEU A 157 5.72 14.82 -0.09
N VAL A 158 6.46 13.88 0.49
CA VAL A 158 7.92 13.94 0.61
C VAL A 158 8.59 12.76 -0.09
N PRO A 159 9.80 12.97 -0.63
CA PRO A 159 10.57 11.91 -1.28
C PRO A 159 11.12 10.92 -0.25
N TRP A 160 10.73 9.64 -0.38
CA TRP A 160 11.27 8.56 0.44
C TRP A 160 12.32 7.77 -0.35
N ARG A 161 13.48 7.56 0.27
CA ARG A 161 14.52 6.63 -0.22
C ARG A 161 14.15 5.20 0.14
N GLU A 162 13.73 5.01 1.39
CA GLU A 162 13.22 3.76 1.90
C GLU A 162 12.02 4.05 2.78
N LEU A 163 10.93 3.31 2.57
CA LEU A 163 9.75 3.39 3.43
C LEU A 163 9.21 1.98 3.62
N THR A 164 9.11 1.57 4.88
CA THR A 164 8.44 0.35 5.30
C THR A 164 7.26 0.72 6.19
N ILE A 165 6.11 0.13 5.90
CA ILE A 165 4.88 0.28 6.66
C ILE A 165 4.49 -1.11 7.15
N GLU A 166 4.22 -1.24 8.44
CA GLU A 166 3.77 -2.48 9.04
C GLU A 166 2.39 -2.30 9.63
N ALA A 167 1.51 -3.27 9.40
CA ALA A 167 0.20 -3.38 10.01
C ALA A 167 0.02 -4.79 10.56
N THR A 168 -0.47 -4.89 11.79
CA THR A 168 -0.64 -6.14 12.53
C THR A 168 -2.02 -6.21 13.16
N ASP A 169 -2.50 -7.43 13.37
CA ASP A 169 -3.74 -7.65 14.11
C ASP A 169 -3.45 -7.62 15.62
N ASP A 170 -4.32 -6.92 16.37
CA ASP A 170 -4.24 -6.82 17.84
C ASP A 170 -4.71 -8.10 18.52
N SER A 171 -5.32 -9.03 17.77
CA SER A 171 -5.75 -10.34 18.26
C SER A 171 -4.60 -11.23 18.77
N CYS A 172 -3.34 -10.87 18.53
CA CYS A 172 -2.15 -11.56 19.06
C CYS A 172 -1.60 -10.98 20.38
N THR A 173 -2.40 -10.24 21.15
CA THR A 173 -2.04 -9.90 22.54
C THR A 173 -2.67 -10.92 23.49
N ILE A 174 -1.98 -12.07 23.64
CA ILE A 174 -1.99 -13.08 24.72
C ILE A 174 -3.26 -13.15 25.60
N ILE A 175 -3.93 -14.30 25.55
CA ILE A 175 -4.38 -15.02 26.76
C ILE A 175 -3.74 -16.39 26.75
#